data_AF-A0A3N5TE02-F1
#
_entry.id   AF-A0A3N5TE02-F1
#
_cell.length_a   1.000
_cell.length_b   1.000
_cell.length_c   1.000
_cell.angle_alpha   90.00
_cell.angle_beta   90.00
_cell.angle_gamma   90.00
#
_symmetry.space_group_name_H-M   'P 1'
#
loop_
_entity.id
_entity.type
_entity.pdbx_description
1 polymer ?
#
loop_
_entity_poly.entity_id
_entity_poly.type
_entity_poly.pdbx_seq_one_letter_code
_entity_poly.pdbx_strand_id
1 'polypeptide(L)'
;MTCGRSWMTCGGRFDLARRESEIKKLEELSAGGAFWDDQQQAQKVLKQLAEHRSWVEAYRTTERGLGDLAALAEMAAADESAFADSELDEEFARTNRLFEDLELRAMLTGR
;
A
#
# COMPACT_ATOMS: atom_id res chain seq x y z
N MET A 1 18.60 27.84 12.82
CA MET A 1 17.28 27.99 12.17
C MET A 1 17.45 27.74 10.69
N THR A 2 17.12 26.54 10.21
CA THR A 2 16.58 26.28 8.86
C THR A 2 16.04 24.87 8.85
N CYS A 3 14.71 24.79 8.83
CA CYS A 3 13.91 23.60 8.64
C CYS A 3 14.37 22.85 7.37
N GLY A 4 15.04 21.72 7.56
CA GLY A 4 15.50 20.86 6.48
C GLY A 4 14.37 19.97 5.97
N ARG A 5 13.58 20.50 5.04
CA ARG A 5 12.82 19.79 3.99
C ARG A 5 12.51 18.30 4.27
N SER A 6 11.37 18.06 4.92
CA SER A 6 10.69 16.77 5.05
C SER A 6 9.97 16.32 3.75
N TRP A 7 10.46 16.73 2.57
CA TRP A 7 9.70 16.64 1.32
C TRP A 7 10.15 15.56 0.32
N MET A 8 10.89 14.54 0.78
CA MET A 8 10.99 13.29 -0.01
C MET A 8 9.75 12.44 0.24
N THR A 9 8.61 12.93 -0.26
CA THR A 9 7.31 12.27 -0.12
C THR A 9 6.82 11.79 -1.48
N CYS A 10 7.17 10.53 -1.79
CA CYS A 10 6.22 9.61 -2.45
C CYS A 10 5.63 8.62 -1.42
N GLY A 11 6.21 8.55 -0.21
CA GLY A 11 5.70 7.74 0.92
C GLY A 11 5.16 8.53 2.11
N GLY A 12 5.09 9.87 2.03
CA GLY A 12 4.88 10.73 3.21
C GLY A 12 3.48 10.77 3.81
N ARG A 13 2.43 10.47 3.03
CA ARG A 13 1.05 10.40 3.55
C ARG A 13 0.69 8.99 4.07
N PHE A 14 1.32 7.95 3.51
CA PHE A 14 0.99 6.55 3.80
C PHE A 14 2.06 5.81 4.63
N ASP A 15 3.19 6.48 4.89
CA ASP A 15 4.27 6.01 5.78
C ASP A 15 4.85 4.65 5.34
N LEU A 16 4.93 4.45 4.02
CA LEU A 16 5.25 3.15 3.41
C LEU A 16 6.66 2.67 3.80
N ALA A 17 7.65 3.55 3.73
CA ALA A 17 9.04 3.22 4.05
C ALA A 17 9.20 2.73 5.50
N ARG A 18 8.51 3.37 6.45
CA ARG A 18 8.51 2.90 7.84
C ARG A 18 7.85 1.54 7.94
N ARG A 19 6.68 1.35 7.33
CA ARG A 19 5.95 0.07 7.38
C ARG A 19 6.78 -1.08 6.80
N GLU A 20 7.47 -0.87 5.69
CA GLU A 20 8.37 -1.87 5.11
C GLU A 20 9.57 -2.17 6.02
N SER A 21 10.12 -1.15 6.71
CA SER A 21 11.19 -1.38 7.68
C SER A 21 10.72 -2.15 8.92
N GLU A 22 9.52 -1.87 9.42
CA GLU A 22 8.93 -2.59 10.56
C GLU A 22 8.59 -4.04 10.18
N ILE A 23 8.11 -4.29 8.95
CA ILE A 23 7.91 -5.66 8.45
C ILE A 23 9.20 -6.45 8.54
N LYS A 24 10.30 -5.93 7.99
CA LYS A 24 11.60 -6.62 8.02
C LYS A 24 12.05 -6.93 9.45
N LYS A 25 11.96 -5.94 10.34
CA LYS A 25 12.34 -6.10 11.75
C LYS A 25 11.51 -7.16 12.47
N LEU A 26 10.19 -7.18 12.26
CA LEU A 26 9.30 -8.16 12.88
C LEU A 26 9.48 -9.56 12.27
N GLU A 27 9.80 -9.65 10.98
CA GLU A 27 10.17 -10.91 10.31
C GLU A 27 11.47 -11.49 10.88
N GLU A 28 12.51 -10.67 11.03
CA GLU A 28 13.78 -11.06 11.67
C GLU A 28 13.56 -11.55 13.11
N LEU A 29 12.71 -10.86 13.88
CA LEU A 29 12.35 -11.27 15.23
C LEU A 29 11.64 -12.63 15.22
N SER A 30 10.72 -12.85 14.28
CA SER A 30 9.96 -14.11 14.18
C SER A 30 10.80 -15.31 13.70
N ALA A 31 11.96 -15.06 13.09
CA ALA A 31 12.89 -16.09 12.65
C ALA A 31 13.77 -16.65 13.78
N GLY A 32 13.80 -15.99 14.95
CA GLY A 32 14.56 -16.44 16.11
C GLY A 32 13.92 -17.64 16.81
N GLY A 33 14.71 -18.63 17.22
CA GLY A 33 14.20 -19.82 17.92
C GLY A 33 13.48 -19.52 19.24
N ALA A 34 14.00 -18.57 20.03
CA ALA A 34 13.42 -18.18 21.32
C ALA A 34 12.13 -17.34 21.20
N PHE A 35 11.78 -16.88 19.99
CA PHE A 35 10.57 -16.09 19.76
C PHE A 35 9.30 -16.92 20.02
N TRP A 36 9.36 -18.22 19.74
CA TRP A 36 8.25 -19.14 19.87
C TRP A 36 8.05 -19.66 21.30
N ASP A 37 8.95 -19.33 22.22
CA ASP A 37 8.87 -19.74 23.63
C ASP A 37 7.79 -18.96 24.40
N ASP A 38 7.48 -17.73 23.96
CA ASP A 38 6.40 -16.91 24.51
C ASP A 38 5.28 -16.72 23.48
N GLN A 39 4.25 -17.57 23.57
CA GLN A 39 3.10 -17.52 22.66
C GLN A 39 2.35 -16.18 22.69
N GLN A 40 2.28 -15.49 23.84
CA GLN A 40 1.55 -14.21 23.93
C GLN A 40 2.31 -13.11 23.18
N GLN A 41 3.63 -13.04 23.35
CA GLN A 41 4.45 -12.09 22.61
C GLN A 41 4.50 -12.42 21.13
N ALA A 42 4.59 -13.70 20.77
CA ALA A 42 4.56 -14.15 19.38
C ALA A 42 3.26 -13.72 18.68
N GLN A 43 2.10 -13.94 19.31
CA GLN A 43 0.81 -13.53 18.74
C GLN A 43 0.73 -12.01 18.53
N LYS A 44 1.24 -11.22 19.48
CA LYS A 44 1.25 -9.76 19.38
C LYS A 44 2.10 -9.28 18.20
N VAL A 45 3.30 -9.84 18.05
CA VAL A 45 4.23 -9.51 16.95
C VAL A 45 3.66 -9.93 15.60
N LEU A 46 3.08 -11.13 15.50
CA LEU A 46 2.45 -11.60 14.27
C LEU A 46 1.26 -10.72 13.86
N LYS A 47 0.47 -10.24 14.84
CA LYS A 47 -0.63 -9.31 14.57
C LYS A 47 -0.10 -7.98 14.03
N GLN A 48 0.91 -7.39 14.66
CA GLN A 48 1.54 -6.15 14.19
C GLN A 48 2.11 -6.32 12.78
N LEU A 49 2.78 -7.44 12.54
CA LEU A 49 3.35 -7.77 11.24
C LEU A 49 2.26 -7.91 10.15
N ALA A 50 1.14 -8.57 10.46
CA ALA A 50 -0.01 -8.66 9.56
C ALA A 50 -0.64 -7.29 9.26
N GLU A 51 -0.74 -6.42 10.27
CA GLU A 51 -1.25 -5.05 10.11
C GLU A 51 -0.37 -4.22 9.16
N HIS A 52 0.96 -4.30 9.32
CA HIS A 52 1.89 -3.63 8.42
C HIS A 52 1.85 -4.20 7.00
N ARG A 53 1.86 -5.52 6.84
CA ARG A 53 1.77 -6.17 5.51
C ARG A 53 0.49 -5.82 4.78
N SER A 54 -0.65 -5.91 5.46
CA SER A 54 -1.94 -5.54 4.88
C SER A 54 -1.96 -4.08 4.39
N TRP A 55 -1.24 -3.19 5.07
CA TRP A 55 -1.11 -1.79 4.64
C TRP A 55 -0.26 -1.63 3.38
N VAL A 56 0.91 -2.28 3.35
CA VAL A 56 1.81 -2.25 2.17
C VAL A 56 1.12 -2.89 0.97
N GLU A 57 0.38 -3.98 1.18
CA GLU A 57 -0.36 -4.66 0.13
C GLU A 57 -1.50 -3.82 -0.43
N ALA A 58 -2.27 -3.14 0.42
CA ALA A 58 -3.31 -2.21 -0.04
C ALA A 58 -2.70 -1.10 -0.92
N TYR A 59 -1.61 -0.47 -0.47
CA TYR A 59 -0.90 0.53 -1.26
C TYR A 59 -0.43 -0.01 -2.62
N ARG A 60 0.27 -1.16 -2.63
CA ARG A 60 0.77 -1.78 -3.87
C ARG A 60 -0.35 -2.20 -4.82
N THR A 61 -1.52 -2.53 -4.29
CA THR A 61 -2.69 -2.89 -5.10
C THR A 61 -3.26 -1.66 -5.79
N THR A 62 -3.40 -0.54 -5.07
CA THR A 62 -3.79 0.75 -5.65
C THR A 62 -2.76 1.23 -6.67
N GLU A 63 -1.46 1.11 -6.39
CA GLU A 63 -0.37 1.47 -7.30
C GLU A 63 -0.42 0.66 -8.61
N ARG A 64 -0.65 -0.65 -8.53
CA ARG A 64 -0.85 -1.49 -9.72
C ARG A 64 -2.09 -1.09 -10.51
N GLY A 65 -3.23 -0.87 -9.85
CA GLY A 65 -4.45 -0.43 -10.53
C GLY A 65 -4.27 0.89 -11.28
N LEU A 66 -3.53 1.85 -10.71
CA LEU A 66 -3.17 3.09 -11.40
C LEU A 66 -2.29 2.85 -12.62
N GLY A 67 -1.33 1.92 -12.53
CA GLY A 67 -0.48 1.52 -13.66
C GLY A 67 -1.27 0.85 -14.79
N ASP A 68 -2.16 -0.08 -14.44
CA ASP A 68 -3.05 -0.76 -15.39
C ASP A 68 -3.97 0.25 -16.08
N LEU A 69 -4.61 1.15 -15.32
CA LEU A 69 -5.46 2.22 -15.85
C LEU A 69 -4.71 3.15 -16.80
N ALA A 70 -3.46 3.53 -16.46
CA ALA A 70 -2.63 4.36 -17.33
C ALA A 70 -2.30 3.64 -18.65
N ALA A 71 -1.95 2.35 -18.59
CA ALA A 71 -1.69 1.55 -19.79
C ALA A 71 -2.95 1.43 -20.67
N LEU A 72 -4.12 1.20 -20.08
CA LEU A 72 -5.39 1.17 -20.81
C LEU A 72 -5.70 2.52 -21.47
N ALA A 73 -5.50 3.63 -20.77
CA ALA A 73 -5.70 4.97 -21.32
C ALA A 73 -4.73 5.28 -22.48
N GLU A 74 -3.46 4.86 -22.37
CA GLU A 74 -2.48 5.01 -23.45
C GLU A 74 -2.88 4.21 -24.71
N MET A 75 -3.37 2.99 -24.52
CA MET A 75 -3.84 2.17 -25.64
C MET A 75 -5.11 2.75 -26.28
N ALA A 76 -6.07 3.23 -25.48
CA ALA A 76 -7.28 3.90 -25.99
C ALA A 76 -6.96 5.18 -26.77
N ALA A 77 -5.97 5.95 -26.33
CA ALA A 77 -5.50 7.13 -27.04
C ALA A 77 -4.80 6.80 -28.37
N ALA A 78 -4.22 5.60 -28.49
CA ALA A 78 -3.57 5.14 -29.71
C ALA A 78 -4.56 4.58 -30.75
N ASP A 79 -5.68 4.00 -30.30
CA ASP A 79 -6.73 3.45 -31.15
C ASP A 79 -8.11 3.51 -30.46
N GLU A 80 -8.91 4.52 -30.79
CA GLU A 80 -10.28 4.72 -30.27
C GLU A 80 -11.22 3.54 -30.61
N SER A 81 -10.92 2.74 -31.64
CA SER A 81 -11.76 1.61 -32.04
C SER A 81 -11.42 0.30 -31.32
N ALA A 82 -10.26 0.26 -30.66
CA ALA A 82 -9.78 -0.91 -29.94
C ALA A 82 -10.32 -1.00 -28.50
N PHE A 83 -10.92 0.07 -27.99
CA PHE A 83 -11.41 0.15 -26.62
C PHE A 83 -12.93 0.17 -26.53
N ALA A 84 -13.46 -0.74 -25.73
CA ALA A 84 -14.80 -0.55 -25.20
C ALA A 84 -14.71 0.50 -24.10
N ASP A 85 -15.30 1.68 -24.28
CA ASP A 85 -15.36 2.75 -23.25
C ASP A 85 -15.74 2.21 -21.86
N SER A 86 -16.54 1.13 -21.82
CA SER A 86 -16.92 0.43 -20.59
C SER A 86 -15.76 -0.19 -19.80
N GLU A 87 -14.71 -0.71 -20.44
CA GLU A 87 -13.60 -1.38 -19.74
C GLU A 87 -12.71 -0.35 -19.02
N LEU A 88 -12.48 0.81 -19.65
CA LEU A 88 -11.73 1.91 -19.04
C LEU A 88 -12.50 2.51 -17.86
N ASP A 89 -13.82 2.70 -18.01
CA ASP A 89 -14.69 3.20 -16.94
C ASP A 89 -14.75 2.23 -15.75
N GLU A 90 -14.83 0.92 -16.00
CA GLU A 90 -14.81 -0.11 -14.96
C GLU A 90 -13.49 -0.12 -14.20
N GLU A 91 -12.36 -0.05 -14.91
CA GLU A 91 -11.04 -0.03 -14.30
C GLU A 91 -10.80 1.27 -13.51
N PHE A 92 -11.25 2.41 -14.05
CA PHE A 92 -11.21 3.68 -13.34
C PHE A 92 -12.02 3.61 -12.04
N ALA A 93 -13.26 3.11 -12.09
CA ALA A 93 -14.12 2.98 -10.92
C ALA A 93 -13.50 2.04 -9.87
N ARG A 94 -12.89 0.93 -10.30
CA ARG A 94 -12.18 -0.01 -9.43
C ARG A 94 -11.00 0.67 -8.74
N THR A 95 -10.13 1.32 -9.50
CA THR A 95 -8.92 1.96 -9.00
C THR A 95 -9.25 3.14 -8.09
N ASN A 96 -10.29 3.91 -8.40
CA ASN A 96 -10.75 5.00 -7.54
C ASN A 96 -11.24 4.49 -6.17
N ARG A 97 -11.99 3.39 -6.12
CA ARG A 97 -12.41 2.77 -4.84
C ARG A 97 -11.22 2.31 -4.00
N LEU A 98 -10.23 1.67 -4.64
CA LEU A 98 -9.00 1.25 -3.95
C LEU A 98 -8.23 2.44 -3.36
N PHE A 99 -8.24 3.58 -4.05
CA PHE A 99 -7.62 4.80 -3.56
C PHE A 99 -8.40 5.41 -2.38
N GLU A 100 -9.73 5.49 -2.48
CA GLU A 100 -10.61 5.98 -1.39
C GLU A 100 -10.47 5.14 -0.12
N ASP A 101 -10.46 3.81 -0.25
CA ASP A 101 -10.26 2.90 0.87
C ASP A 101 -8.90 3.10 1.54
N LEU A 102 -7.86 3.30 0.74
CA LEU A 102 -6.50 3.56 1.21
C LEU A 102 -6.41 4.90 1.95
N GLU A 103 -7.05 5.96 1.43
CA GLU A 103 -7.13 7.27 2.10
C GLU A 103 -7.91 7.18 3.41
N LEU A 104 -9.07 6.52 3.42
CA LEU A 104 -9.86 6.32 4.63
C LEU A 104 -9.04 5.58 5.70
N ARG A 105 -8.32 4.53 5.30
CA ARG A 105 -7.44 3.79 6.20
C ARG A 105 -6.35 4.69 6.79
N ALA A 106 -5.77 5.59 5.99
CA ALA A 106 -4.76 6.55 6.44
C ALA A 106 -5.35 7.52 7.49
N MET A 107 -6.55 8.04 7.24
CA MET A 107 -7.24 8.94 8.16
C MET A 107 -7.55 8.26 9.51
N LEU A 108 -7.97 7.00 9.50
CA LEU A 108 -8.34 6.26 10.71
C LEU A 108 -7.13 5.80 11.55
N THR A 109 -5.95 5.68 10.93
CA THR A 109 -4.71 5.28 11.62
C THR A 109 -3.84 6.45 12.06
N GLY A 110 -4.20 7.69 11.71
CA GLY A 110 -3.49 8.91 12.11
C GLY A 110 -3.76 9.39 13.55
N ARG A 111 -3.76 8.48 14.54
CA ARG A 111 -3.87 8.81 15.97
C ARG A 111 -2.71 8.23 16.76
#